data_AF-A0A7V8JLK9-F1
#
_entry.id   AF-A0A7V8JLK9-F1
#
_cell.length_a   1.000
_cell.length_b   1.000
_cell.length_c   1.000
_cell.angle_alpha   90.00
_cell.angle_beta   90.00
_cell.angle_gamma   90.00
#
_symmetry.space_group_name_H-M   'P 1'
#
loop_
_entity.id
_entity.type
_entity.pdbx_description
1 polymer ?
#
loop_
_entity_poly.entity_id
_entity_poly.type
_entity_poly.pdbx_seq_one_letter_code
_entity_poly.pdbx_strand_id
1 'polypeptide(L)'
;MLGQDLTDPQRLRPGRALMQYDRNLAWMEGDDVAILQPDKPAQGFRYDRASDQLRPQPLRPELARRAHAYAMWGTLAYEKELYRLPEKAAP
;
A
#
# COMPACT_ATOMS: atom_id res chain seq x y z
N MET A 1 2.58 6.52 -13.10
CA MET A 1 3.26 5.49 -12.28
C MET A 1 2.99 5.79 -10.80
N LEU A 2 2.70 4.76 -9.98
CA LEU A 2 2.46 4.91 -8.53
C LEU A 2 3.73 4.81 -7.67
N GLY A 3 4.88 4.48 -8.27
CA GLY A 3 6.17 4.47 -7.58
C GLY A 3 6.55 5.85 -7.07
N GLN A 4 7.28 5.90 -5.96
CA GLN A 4 7.88 7.13 -5.45
C GLN A 4 9.28 7.29 -6.04
N ASP A 5 9.64 8.53 -6.40
CA ASP A 5 11.00 8.88 -6.76
C ASP A 5 11.88 8.85 -5.50
N LEU A 6 12.90 7.99 -5.51
CA LEU A 6 13.79 7.79 -4.36
C LEU A 6 14.91 8.84 -4.26
N THR A 7 15.00 9.76 -5.23
CA THR A 7 16.02 10.82 -5.25
C THR A 7 15.63 12.05 -4.41
N ASP A 8 14.36 12.17 -4.00
CA ASP A 8 13.83 13.24 -3.14
C ASP A 8 13.58 12.74 -1.70
N PRO A 9 14.47 13.03 -0.74
CA PRO A 9 14.35 12.55 0.64
C PRO A 9 13.14 13.11 1.41
N GLN A 10 12.56 14.23 0.97
CA GLN A 10 11.38 14.79 1.61
C GLN A 10 10.13 13.99 1.24
N ARG A 11 10.05 13.48 0.02
CA ARG A 11 8.94 12.63 -0.45
C ARG A 11 8.97 11.21 0.13
N LEU A 12 10.12 10.79 0.66
CA LEU A 12 10.34 9.45 1.21
C LEU A 12 9.97 9.28 2.68
N ARG A 13 9.52 10.33 3.38
CA ARG A 13 9.15 10.24 4.80
C ARG A 13 7.62 10.31 4.96
N PRO A 14 6.99 9.39 5.70
CA PRO A 14 7.59 8.31 6.50
C PRO A 14 8.02 7.07 5.70
N GLY A 15 7.80 7.07 4.38
CA GLY A 15 8.08 5.92 3.50
C GLY A 15 6.96 4.90 3.58
N ARG A 16 6.83 4.07 2.54
CA ARG A 16 5.76 3.08 2.45
C ARG A 16 6.20 1.78 1.79
N ALA A 17 5.53 0.70 2.14
CA ALA A 17 5.63 -0.57 1.46
C ALA A 17 4.25 -1.20 1.23
N LEU A 18 4.04 -1.77 0.05
CA LEU A 18 2.95 -2.71 -0.21
C LEU A 18 3.54 -4.10 -0.31
N MET A 19 2.92 -5.05 0.38
CA MET A 19 3.33 -6.44 0.36
C MET A 19 2.09 -7.31 0.14
N GLN A 20 2.12 -8.16 -0.88
CA GLN A 20 1.06 -9.10 -1.16
C GLN A 20 1.54 -10.54 -0.91
N TYR A 21 0.75 -11.29 -0.15
CA TYR A 21 0.95 -12.71 0.09
C TYR A 21 -0.36 -13.44 -0.14
N ASP A 22 -0.43 -14.22 -1.23
CA ASP A 22 -1.68 -14.82 -1.71
C ASP A 22 -2.80 -13.76 -1.83
N ARG A 23 -3.89 -13.92 -1.07
CA ARG A 23 -5.04 -13.01 -1.04
C ARG A 23 -4.95 -11.93 0.04
N ASN A 24 -3.82 -11.85 0.75
CA ASN A 24 -3.61 -10.86 1.81
C ASN A 24 -2.79 -9.69 1.28
N LEU A 25 -3.14 -8.48 1.70
CA LEU A 25 -2.35 -7.26 1.44
C LEU A 25 -1.95 -6.64 2.77
N ALA A 26 -0.67 -6.29 2.90
CA ALA A 26 -0.18 -5.39 3.93
C ALA A 26 0.22 -4.03 3.31
N TRP A 27 -0.26 -2.95 3.91
CA TRP A 27 0.20 -1.59 3.66
C TRP A 27 0.96 -1.09 4.89
N MET A 28 2.22 -0.73 4.72
CA MET A 28 3.06 -0.18 5.76
C MET A 28 3.39 1.27 5.44
N GLU A 29 3.31 2.14 6.45
CA GLU A 29 3.70 3.54 6.38
C GLU A 29 4.45 3.93 7.66
N GLY A 30 5.74 4.23 7.53
CA GLY A 30 6.63 4.30 8.70
C GLY A 30 6.68 2.95 9.43
N ASP A 31 6.14 2.90 10.66
CA ASP A 31 6.01 1.66 11.44
C ASP A 31 4.57 1.14 11.52
N ASP A 32 3.62 1.89 10.99
CA ASP A 32 2.22 1.52 11.08
C ASP A 32 1.85 0.61 9.90
N VAL A 33 1.27 -0.55 10.21
CA VAL A 33 0.90 -1.57 9.24
C VAL A 33 -0.59 -1.83 9.30
N ALA A 34 -1.25 -1.79 8.14
CA ALA A 34 -2.61 -2.26 7.96
C ALA A 34 -2.58 -3.58 7.18
N ILE A 35 -3.21 -4.63 7.70
CA ILE A 35 -3.33 -5.92 7.03
C ILE A 35 -4.80 -6.15 6.65
N LEU A 36 -5.01 -6.46 5.38
CA LEU A 36 -6.29 -6.85 4.80
C LEU A 36 -6.23 -8.32 4.44
N GLN A 37 -7.25 -9.05 4.89
CA GLN A 37 -7.43 -10.47 4.58
C GLN A 37 -8.86 -10.70 4.13
N PRO A 38 -9.12 -11.69 3.26
CA PRO A 38 -10.47 -12.09 2.91
C PRO A 38 -11.29 -12.43 4.14
N ASP A 39 -12.55 -11.99 4.15
CA ASP A 39 -13.56 -12.33 5.16
C ASP A 39 -13.19 -11.95 6.61
N LYS A 40 -12.25 -11.01 6.77
CA LYS A 40 -11.83 -10.49 8.08
C LYS A 40 -11.87 -8.96 8.10
N PRO A 41 -12.15 -8.35 9.26
CA PRO A 41 -11.98 -6.91 9.41
C PRO A 41 -10.50 -6.54 9.22
N ALA A 42 -10.26 -5.32 8.71
CA ALA A 42 -8.92 -4.78 8.60
C ALA A 42 -8.24 -4.71 9.98
N GLN A 43 -6.98 -5.14 10.06
CA GLN A 43 -6.24 -5.21 11.31
C GLN A 43 -5.05 -4.23 11.30
N GLY A 44 -4.79 -3.63 12.46
CA GLY A 44 -3.69 -2.70 12.68
C GLY A 44 -2.54 -3.36 13.44
N PHE A 45 -1.33 -3.08 12.99
CA PHE A 45 -0.11 -3.52 13.65
C PHE A 45 0.93 -2.39 13.66
N ARG A 46 1.87 -2.49 14.59
CA ARG A 46 3.10 -1.72 14.60
C ARG A 46 4.26 -2.66 14.31
N TYR A 47 5.07 -2.32 13.32
CA TYR A 47 6.30 -3.03 13.02
C TYR A 47 7.41 -2.61 13.97
N ASP A 48 8.02 -3.60 14.61
CA ASP A 48 9.16 -3.43 15.51
C ASP A 48 10.44 -3.79 14.76
N ARG A 49 11.18 -2.77 14.29
CA ARG A 49 12.43 -2.96 13.53
C ARG A 49 13.53 -3.69 14.29
N ALA A 50 13.48 -3.72 15.63
CA ALA A 50 14.52 -4.39 16.41
C ALA A 50 14.29 -5.90 16.50
N SER A 51 13.03 -6.34 16.43
CA SER A 51 12.66 -7.76 16.54
C SER A 51 12.12 -8.36 15.24
N ASP A 52 11.87 -7.53 14.22
CA ASP A 52 11.18 -7.89 12.98
C ASP A 52 9.78 -8.48 13.19
N GLN A 53 9.10 -8.05 14.26
CA GLN A 53 7.77 -8.54 14.62
C GLN A 53 6.69 -7.47 14.44
N LEU A 54 5.46 -7.95 14.21
CA LEU A 54 4.26 -7.13 14.21
C LEU A 54 3.58 -7.22 15.58
N ARG A 55 3.41 -6.07 16.23
CA ARG A 55 2.65 -5.96 17.48
C ARG A 55 1.25 -5.42 17.17
N PRO A 56 0.17 -6.08 17.62
CA PRO A 56 -1.19 -5.57 17.41
C PRO A 56 -1.34 -4.14 17.95
N GLN A 57 -2.00 -3.28 17.18
CA GLN A 57 -2.36 -1.93 17.63
C GLN A 57 -3.70 -1.50 17.03
N PRO A 58 -4.40 -0.52 17.62
CA PRO A 58 -5.58 0.07 17.00
C PRO A 58 -5.28 0.57 15.58
N LEU A 59 -6.11 0.16 14.63
CA LEU A 59 -5.96 0.57 13.23
C LEU A 59 -6.46 1.99 13.02
N ARG A 60 -5.59 2.87 12.52
CA ARG A 60 -5.98 4.22 12.11
C ARG A 60 -6.92 4.17 10.89
N PRO A 61 -8.06 4.89 10.91
CA PRO A 61 -9.02 4.89 9.80
C PRO A 61 -8.43 5.29 8.44
N GLU A 62 -7.49 6.23 8.43
CA GLU A 62 -6.84 6.71 7.21
C GLU A 62 -5.94 5.63 6.58
N LEU A 63 -5.24 4.87 7.43
CA LEU A 63 -4.38 3.78 6.99
C LEU A 63 -5.21 2.62 6.43
N ALA A 64 -6.33 2.29 7.08
CA ALA A 64 -7.29 1.30 6.60
C ALA A 64 -7.83 1.68 5.21
N ARG A 65 -8.23 2.95 5.03
CA ARG A 65 -8.74 3.48 3.76
C ARG A 65 -7.69 3.41 2.66
N ARG A 66 -6.44 3.79 2.94
CA ARG A 66 -5.32 3.69 1.98
C ARG A 66 -5.08 2.23 1.60
N ALA A 67 -4.93 1.34 2.59
CA ALA A 67 -4.71 -0.08 2.33
C ALA A 67 -5.80 -0.65 1.41
N HIS A 68 -7.07 -0.32 1.67
CA HIS A 68 -8.19 -0.80 0.87
C HIS A 68 -8.17 -0.24 -0.57
N ALA A 69 -7.89 1.05 -0.74
CA ALA A 69 -7.76 1.66 -2.06
C ALA A 69 -6.66 0.99 -2.90
N TYR A 70 -5.50 0.70 -2.29
CA TYR A 70 -4.41 0.03 -2.99
C TYR A 70 -4.68 -1.46 -3.24
N ALA A 71 -5.42 -2.15 -2.37
CA ALA A 71 -5.88 -3.52 -2.63
C ALA A 71 -6.76 -3.60 -3.87
N MET A 72 -7.63 -2.62 -4.07
CA MET A 72 -8.51 -2.56 -5.23
C MET A 72 -7.82 -2.03 -6.49
N TRP A 73 -6.79 -1.18 -6.35
CA TRP A 73 -6.19 -0.47 -7.47
C TRP A 73 -5.70 -1.39 -8.58
N GLY A 74 -5.02 -2.50 -8.25
CA GLY A 74 -4.49 -3.42 -9.26
C GLY A 74 -5.58 -3.97 -10.19
N THR A 75 -6.65 -4.50 -9.59
CA THR A 75 -7.80 -5.04 -10.34
C THR A 75 -8.51 -3.94 -11.12
N LEU A 76 -8.84 -2.82 -10.47
CA LEU A 76 -9.58 -1.73 -11.12
C LEU A 76 -8.79 -1.10 -12.27
N ALA A 77 -7.48 -0.92 -12.11
CA ALA A 77 -6.63 -0.38 -13.15
C ALA A 77 -6.53 -1.33 -14.34
N TYR A 78 -6.49 -2.63 -14.10
CA TYR A 78 -6.47 -3.63 -15.16
C TYR A 78 -7.81 -3.66 -15.92
N GLU A 79 -8.92 -3.85 -15.22
CA GLU A 79 -10.27 -3.97 -15.80
C GLU A 79 -10.68 -2.72 -16.61
N LYS A 80 -10.25 -1.54 -16.16
CA LYS A 80 -10.55 -0.26 -16.81
C LYS A 80 -9.42 0.26 -17.69
N GLU A 81 -8.36 -0.53 -17.87
CA GLU A 81 -7.22 -0.21 -18.73
C GLU A 81 -6.55 1.15 -18.38
N LEU A 82 -6.53 1.52 -17.10
CA LEU A 82 -6.01 2.80 -16.59
C LEU A 82 -4.48 2.90 -16.61
N TYR A 83 -3.80 1.87 -17.11
CA TYR A 83 -2.35 1.80 -17.22
C TYR A 83 -1.84 2.08 -18.64
N ARG A 84 -2.73 2.38 -19.59
CA ARG A 84 -2.35 2.68 -20.98
C ARG A 84 -1.45 3.91 -21.05
N LEU A 85 -0.45 3.83 -21.92
CA LEU A 85 0.36 4.98 -22.29
C LEU A 85 -0.49 5.91 -23.18
N PRO A 86 -0.28 7.23 -23.10
CA PRO A 86 -0.92 8.16 -24.04
C PRO A 86 -0.50 7.81 -25.48
N GLU A 87 -1.39 8.07 -26.44
CA GLU A 87 -1.03 7.91 -27.85
C GLU A 87 0.20 8.75 -28.17
N LYS A 88 1.15 8.13 -28.87
CA LYS A 88 2.35 8.82 -29.31
C LYS A 88 1.90 9.91 -30.28
N ALA A 89 2.12 11.18 -29.92
CA ALA A 89 1.85 12.29 -30.82
C ALA A 89 2.52 12.02 -32.17
N ALA A 90 1.77 12.20 -33.27
CA ALA A 90 2.30 12.10 -34.61
C ALA A 90 3.49 13.08 -34.77
N PRO A 91 4.55 12.68 -35.49
CA PRO A 91 5.76 13.49 -35.65
C PRO A 91 5.48 14.86 -36.29
#